data_AF-A0A7K4NXZ1-F1
#
_entry.id   AF-A0A7K4NXZ1-F1
#
_cell.length_a   1.000
_cell.length_b   1.000
_cell.length_c   1.000
_cell.angle_alpha   90.00
_cell.angle_beta   90.00
_cell.angle_gamma   90.00
#
_symmetry.space_group_name_H-M   'P 1'
#
loop_
_entity.id
_entity.type
_entity.pdbx_description
1 polymer ?
#
loop_
_entity_poly.entity_id
_entity_poly.type
_entity_poly.pdbx_seq_one_letter_code
_entity_poly.pdbx_strand_id
1 'polypeptide(L)'
;MNDKYLSVLEVATKLNLSERGVRERISKGSINAFKNGNKWQIPADQFRQTVDNFREPADNTTGTQDMIEFLKRQLEEKDRQLAELTKSLQQQQTLLLIEQERRGFLGWLRSKLA
;
A
#
# COMPACT_ATOMS: atom_id res chain seq x y z
N MET A 1 -12.27 -12.68 -27.91
CA MET A 1 -12.55 -11.50 -28.75
C MET A 1 -11.29 -10.67 -28.80
N ASN A 2 -10.96 -10.08 -29.95
CA ASN A 2 -9.70 -9.37 -30.18
C ASN A 2 -9.70 -8.02 -29.46
N ASP A 3 -9.33 -7.99 -28.19
CA ASP A 3 -9.16 -6.79 -27.36
C ASP A 3 -7.89 -6.03 -27.75
N LYS A 4 -7.73 -5.71 -29.03
CA LYS A 4 -6.61 -4.88 -29.49
C LYS A 4 -6.78 -3.43 -29.04
N TYR A 5 -8.03 -3.00 -28.81
CA TYR A 5 -8.37 -1.63 -28.49
C TYR A 5 -9.42 -1.56 -27.38
N LEU A 6 -9.15 -0.75 -26.37
CA LEU A 6 -10.01 -0.45 -25.24
C LEU A 6 -10.65 0.92 -25.42
N SER A 7 -11.86 1.06 -24.90
CA SER A 7 -12.55 2.33 -24.77
C SER A 7 -12.04 3.13 -23.57
N VAL A 8 -12.33 4.43 -23.56
CA VAL A 8 -11.98 5.34 -22.45
C VAL A 8 -12.56 4.84 -21.12
N LEU A 9 -13.76 4.27 -21.14
CA LEU A 9 -14.44 3.76 -19.95
C LEU A 9 -13.72 2.53 -19.38
N GLU A 10 -13.31 1.58 -20.24
CA GLU A 10 -12.56 0.40 -19.81
C GLU A 10 -11.18 0.77 -19.26
N VAL A 11 -10.52 1.76 -19.86
CA VAL A 11 -9.24 2.28 -19.36
C VAL A 11 -9.42 3.03 -18.04
N ALA A 12 -10.51 3.79 -17.88
CA ALA A 12 -10.85 4.47 -16.64
C ALA A 12 -11.03 3.48 -15.49
N THR A 13 -11.74 2.36 -15.72
CA THR A 13 -11.89 1.29 -14.74
C THR A 13 -10.55 0.61 -14.42
N LYS A 14 -9.72 0.31 -15.43
CA LYS A 14 -8.43 -0.36 -15.23
C LYS A 14 -7.42 0.47 -14.44
N LEU A 15 -7.41 1.78 -14.65
CA LEU A 15 -6.49 2.70 -13.98
C LEU A 15 -7.07 3.35 -12.72
N ASN A 16 -8.33 3.04 -12.39
CA ASN A 16 -9.10 3.67 -11.31
C ASN A 16 -9.08 5.22 -11.41
N LEU A 17 -9.37 5.72 -12.62
CA LEU A 17 -9.37 7.14 -12.96
C LEU A 17 -10.75 7.58 -13.42
N SER A 18 -11.04 8.88 -13.31
CA SER A 18 -12.19 9.47 -13.99
C SER A 18 -11.97 9.50 -15.50
N GLU A 19 -13.04 9.38 -16.29
CA GLU A 19 -12.96 9.50 -17.75
C GLU A 19 -12.32 10.83 -18.20
N ARG A 20 -12.57 11.90 -17.44
CA ARG A 20 -11.94 13.20 -17.65
C ARG A 20 -10.42 13.11 -17.47
N GLY A 21 -9.96 12.44 -16.42
CA GLY A 21 -8.53 12.21 -16.18
C GLY A 21 -7.87 11.33 -17.24
N VAL A 22 -8.61 10.39 -17.83
CA VAL A 22 -8.12 9.60 -18.98
C VAL A 22 -8.00 10.47 -20.24
N ARG A 23 -9.01 11.30 -20.55
CA ARG A 23 -8.97 12.23 -21.69
C ARG A 23 -7.86 13.28 -21.57
N GLU A 24 -7.63 13.78 -20.36
CA GLU A 24 -6.54 14.71 -20.11
C GLU A 24 -5.17 14.06 -20.33
N ARG A 25 -4.99 12.81 -19.90
CA ARG A 25 -3.75 12.06 -20.15
C ARG A 25 -3.54 11.72 -21.62
N ILE A 26 -4.62 11.46 -22.37
CA ILE A 26 -4.56 11.34 -23.84
C ILE A 26 -4.11 12.68 -24.46
N SER A 27 -4.68 13.80 -24.02
CA SER A 27 -4.32 15.13 -24.52
C SER A 27 -2.87 15.53 -24.19
N LYS A 28 -2.34 15.06 -23.06
CA LYS A 28 -0.95 15.27 -22.66
C LYS A 28 0.04 14.31 -23.35
N GLY A 29 -0.44 13.37 -24.16
CA GLY A 29 0.39 12.36 -24.82
C GLY A 29 0.90 11.26 -23.89
N SER A 30 0.41 11.19 -22.65
CA SER A 30 0.78 10.13 -21.70
C SER A 30 0.09 8.80 -22.01
N ILE A 31 -1.01 8.82 -22.76
CA ILE A 31 -1.73 7.64 -23.25
C ILE A 31 -1.88 7.80 -24.76
N ASN A 32 -1.35 6.86 -25.54
CA ASN A 32 -1.54 6.89 -26.99
C ASN A 32 -2.95 6.37 -27.28
N ALA A 33 -3.80 7.23 -27.82
CA ALA A 33 -5.13 6.87 -28.27
C ALA A 33 -5.35 7.42 -29.68
N PHE A 34 -6.12 6.71 -30.48
CA PHE A 34 -6.55 7.19 -31.79
C PHE A 34 -8.06 7.38 -31.79
N LYS A 35 -8.49 8.43 -32.49
CA LYS A 35 -9.91 8.72 -32.64
C LYS A 35 -10.42 7.97 -33.86
N ASN A 36 -11.32 7.02 -33.65
CA ASN A 36 -12.01 6.30 -34.71
C ASN A 36 -13.47 6.74 -34.73
N GLY A 37 -13.81 7.65 -35.66
CA GLY A 37 -15.12 8.30 -35.71
C GLY A 37 -15.40 9.16 -34.46
N ASN A 38 -16.46 8.83 -33.72
CA ASN A 38 -16.84 9.53 -32.49
C ASN A 38 -16.31 8.89 -31.20
N LYS A 39 -15.48 7.84 -31.30
CA LYS A 39 -14.98 7.09 -30.15
C LYS A 39 -13.45 7.12 -30.11
N TRP A 40 -12.91 7.25 -28.91
CA TRP A 40 -11.48 7.06 -28.66
C TRP A 40 -11.21 5.57 -28.50
N GLN A 41 -10.22 5.09 -29.24
CA GLN A 41 -9.72 3.72 -29.19
C GLN A 41 -8.29 3.75 -28.67
N ILE A 42 -8.05 3.02 -27.59
CA ILE A 42 -6.79 3.02 -26.87
C ILE A 42 -6.20 1.62 -27.00
N PRO A 43 -5.05 1.42 -27.65
CA PRO A 43 -4.40 0.12 -27.75
C PRO A 43 -4.26 -0.55 -26.38
N ALA A 44 -4.83 -1.74 -26.23
CA ALA A 44 -4.80 -2.48 -24.96
C ALA A 44 -3.36 -2.85 -24.55
N ASP A 45 -2.47 -2.97 -25.53
CA ASP A 45 -1.06 -3.32 -25.35
C ASP A 45 -0.30 -2.29 -24.50
N GLN A 46 -0.74 -1.03 -24.43
CA GLN A 46 -0.12 -0.03 -23.54
C GLN A 46 -0.36 -0.29 -22.06
N PHE A 47 -1.46 -0.96 -21.73
CA PHE A 47 -1.80 -1.31 -20.35
C PHE A 47 -1.49 -2.76 -20.03
N ARG A 48 -1.01 -3.53 -21.03
CA ARG A 48 -0.31 -4.78 -20.79
C ARG A 48 1.08 -4.44 -20.29
N GLN A 49 1.16 -3.98 -19.05
CA GLN A 49 2.39 -4.11 -18.27
C GLN A 49 2.58 -5.61 -17.98
N THR A 50 3.15 -6.29 -18.96
CA THR A 50 4.18 -7.31 -18.82
C THR A 50 4.08 -8.18 -17.56
N VAL A 51 3.13 -9.11 -17.57
CA VAL A 51 3.30 -10.36 -16.81
C VAL A 51 4.48 -11.17 -17.36
N ASP A 52 4.92 -10.89 -18.60
CA ASP A 52 6.06 -11.52 -19.27
C ASP A 52 7.44 -10.87 -18.97
N ASN A 53 7.51 -9.71 -18.29
CA ASN A 53 8.82 -9.13 -17.91
C ASN A 53 9.51 -9.88 -16.76
N PHE A 54 8.91 -10.95 -16.24
CA PHE A 54 9.58 -11.88 -15.31
C PHE A 54 10.29 -13.04 -16.02
N ARG A 55 10.31 -13.05 -17.36
CA ARG A 55 11.00 -14.05 -18.17
C ARG A 55 11.83 -13.42 -19.30
N GLU A 56 12.81 -12.60 -18.97
CA GLU A 56 14.06 -12.60 -19.72
C GLU A 56 15.27 -12.55 -18.77
N PRO A 57 16.35 -13.30 -19.07
CA PRO A 57 17.47 -13.50 -18.17
C PRO A 57 18.57 -12.44 -18.35
N ALA A 58 19.31 -12.22 -17.25
CA ALA A 58 20.64 -11.63 -17.13
C ALA A 58 20.76 -10.09 -17.11
N ASP A 59 21.58 -9.62 -16.16
CA ASP A 59 22.19 -8.29 -16.00
C ASP A 59 21.47 -7.14 -15.27
N ASN A 60 20.44 -7.39 -14.47
CA ASN A 60 19.95 -6.44 -13.44
C ASN A 60 19.94 -7.02 -12.01
N THR A 61 20.56 -8.19 -11.83
CA THR A 61 20.59 -8.96 -10.58
C THR A 61 21.16 -8.17 -9.40
N THR A 62 22.19 -7.34 -9.62
CA THR A 62 22.82 -6.56 -8.53
C THR A 62 21.87 -5.49 -7.98
N GLY A 63 21.26 -4.68 -8.84
CA GLY A 63 20.35 -3.61 -8.39
C GLY A 63 19.04 -4.15 -7.78
N THR A 64 18.56 -5.32 -8.25
CA THR A 64 17.43 -5.99 -7.62
C THR A 64 17.80 -6.65 -6.29
N GLN A 65 19.01 -7.22 -6.18
CA GLN A 65 19.53 -7.75 -4.91
C GLN A 65 19.74 -6.65 -3.86
N ASP A 66 20.32 -5.51 -4.26
CA ASP A 66 20.53 -4.35 -3.38
C ASP A 66 19.20 -3.80 -2.88
N MET A 67 18.19 -3.72 -3.77
CA MET A 67 16.84 -3.33 -3.40
C MET A 67 16.20 -4.33 -2.43
N ILE A 68 16.35 -5.63 -2.67
CA ILE A 68 15.83 -6.68 -1.78
C ILE A 68 16.49 -6.59 -0.41
N GLU A 69 17.80 -6.36 -0.34
CA GLU A 69 18.52 -6.20 0.92
C GLU A 69 18.08 -4.95 1.68
N PHE A 70 17.91 -3.83 0.97
CA PHE A 70 17.38 -2.60 1.55
C PHE A 70 15.98 -2.79 2.13
N LEU A 71 15.08 -3.42 1.37
CA LEU A 71 13.72 -3.70 1.83
C LEU A 71 13.69 -4.64 3.03
N LYS A 72 14.57 -5.65 3.07
CA LYS A 72 14.73 -6.52 4.25
C LYS A 72 15.16 -5.74 5.49
N ARG A 73 16.17 -4.86 5.36
CA ARG A 73 16.61 -4.00 6.47
C ARG A 73 15.50 -3.08 6.96
N GLN A 74 14.70 -2.51 6.06
CA GLN A 74 13.55 -1.70 6.45
C GLN A 74 12.50 -2.52 7.19
N LEU A 75 12.24 -3.76 6.77
CA LEU A 75 11.27 -4.62 7.41
C LEU A 75 11.70 -4.98 8.83
N GLU A 76 12.98 -5.34 9.03
CA GLU A 76 13.55 -5.59 10.36
C GLU A 76 13.45 -4.37 11.28
N GLU A 77 13.69 -3.16 10.76
CA GLU A 77 13.59 -1.93 11.54
C GLU A 77 12.13 -1.65 11.95
N LYS A 78 11.17 -1.90 11.05
CA LYS A 78 9.74 -1.76 11.37
C LYS A 78 9.30 -2.78 12.40
N ASP A 79 9.80 -4.02 12.33
CA ASP A 79 9.52 -5.05 13.33
C ASP A 79 10.09 -4.67 14.70
N ARG A 80 11.28 -4.06 14.76
CA ARG A 80 11.84 -3.51 16.01
C ARG A 80 10.95 -2.42 16.60
N GLN A 81 10.48 -1.49 15.76
CA GLN A 81 9.56 -0.44 16.19
C GLN A 81 8.25 -1.03 16.74
N LEU A 82 7.70 -2.05 16.09
CA LEU A 82 6.51 -2.75 16.59
C LEU A 82 6.76 -3.44 17.93
N ALA A 83 7.92 -4.08 18.11
CA ALA A 83 8.28 -4.71 19.37
C ALA A 83 8.42 -3.69 20.52
N GLU A 84 9.05 -2.55 20.26
CA GLU A 84 9.21 -1.47 21.25
C GLU A 84 7.87 -0.84 21.63
N LEU A 85 7.03 -0.52 20.63
CA LEU A 85 5.66 -0.03 20.86
C LEU A 85 4.86 -1.02 21.69
N THR A 86 4.92 -2.32 21.35
CA THR A 86 4.22 -3.37 22.10
C THR A 86 4.70 -3.43 23.55
N LYS A 87 6.02 -3.34 23.77
CA LYS A 87 6.61 -3.33 25.11
C LYS A 87 6.16 -2.11 25.92
N SER A 88 6.17 -0.92 25.32
CA SER A 88 5.72 0.30 26.00
C SER A 88 4.25 0.25 26.38
N LEU A 89 3.40 -0.28 25.49
CA LEU A 89 1.97 -0.48 25.75
C LEU A 89 1.76 -1.45 26.92
N GLN A 90 2.48 -2.57 26.93
CA GLN A 90 2.42 -3.55 28.02
C GLN A 90 2.87 -2.94 29.35
N GLN A 91 3.91 -2.10 29.36
CA GLN A 91 4.34 -1.37 30.56
C GLN A 91 3.25 -0.43 31.08
N GLN A 92 2.61 0.34 30.20
CA GLN A 92 1.51 1.23 30.58
C GLN A 92 0.33 0.46 31.17
N GLN A 93 -0.07 -0.65 30.55
CA GLN A 93 -1.13 -1.51 31.08
C GLN A 93 -0.79 -2.06 32.47
N THR A 94 0.46 -2.48 32.68
CA THR A 94 0.93 -2.99 33.98
C THR A 94 0.86 -1.91 35.05
N LEU A 95 1.31 -0.69 34.74
CA LEU A 95 1.24 0.43 35.68
C LEU A 95 -0.20 0.78 36.05
N LEU A 96 -1.11 0.78 35.08
CA LEU A 96 -2.53 1.03 35.34
C LEU A 96 -3.14 -0.02 36.27
N LEU A 97 -2.80 -1.30 36.09
CA LEU A 97 -3.26 -2.38 36.95
C LEU A 97 -2.78 -2.17 38.40
N ILE A 98 -1.49 -1.87 38.57
CA ILE A 98 -0.90 -1.57 39.89
C ILE A 98 -1.60 -0.37 40.53
N GLU A 99 -1.90 0.69 39.77
CA GLU A 99 -2.62 1.85 40.30
C GLU A 99 -4.06 1.52 40.70
N GLN A 100 -4.76 0.69 39.94
CA GLN A 100 -6.11 0.23 40.27
C GLN A 100 -6.11 -0.59 41.57
N GLU A 101 -5.16 -1.51 41.72
CA GLU A 101 -4.99 -2.31 42.93
C GLU A 101 -4.66 -1.44 44.15
N ARG A 102 -3.74 -0.47 44.01
CA ARG A 102 -3.42 0.49 45.08
C ARG A 102 -4.65 1.31 45.48
N ARG A 103 -5.42 1.80 44.51
CA ARG A 103 -6.67 2.55 44.78
C ARG A 103 -7.72 1.68 45.49
N GLY A 104 -7.91 0.44 45.04
CA GLY A 104 -8.82 -0.52 45.67
C GLY A 104 -8.41 -0.83 47.11
N PHE A 105 -7.12 -1.08 47.35
CA PHE A 105 -6.57 -1.32 48.68
C PHE A 105 -6.76 -0.12 49.63
N LEU A 106 -6.48 1.11 49.16
CA LEU A 106 -6.70 2.32 49.94
C LEU A 106 -8.19 2.56 50.24
N GLY A 107 -9.07 2.27 49.29
CA GLY A 107 -10.53 2.32 49.49
C GLY A 107 -11.00 1.31 50.54
N TRP A 108 -10.49 0.07 50.49
CA TRP A 108 -10.76 -0.96 51.49
C TRP A 108 -10.27 -0.57 52.88
N LEU A 109 -9.04 -0.04 53.00
CA LEU A 109 -8.51 0.46 54.27
C LEU A 109 -9.39 1.57 54.86
N ARG A 110 -9.83 2.52 54.04
CA ARG A 110 -10.73 3.61 54.47
C ARG A 110 -12.08 3.08 54.95
N SER A 111 -12.62 2.04 54.30
CA SER A 111 -13.88 1.40 54.70
C SER A 111 -13.77 0.60 56.01
N LYS A 112 -12.57 0.19 56.42
CA LYS A 112 -12.34 -0.64 57.62
C LYS A 112 -12.01 0.19 58.88
N LEU A 113 -11.63 1.45 58.69
CA LEU A 113 -11.29 2.41 59.75
C LEU A 113 -12.42 3.39 60.09
N ALA A 114 -13.52 3.37 59.32
CA ALA A 114 -14.75 4.13 59.57
C ALA A 114 -15.80 3.24 60.25
#